data_AF-A0A843KBH2-F1
#
_entry.id   AF-A0A843KBH2-F1
#
_cell.length_a   1.000
_cell.length_b   1.000
_cell.length_c   1.000
_cell.angle_alpha   90.00
_cell.angle_beta   90.00
_cell.angle_gamma   90.00
#
_symmetry.space_group_name_H-M   'P 1'
#
loop_
_entity.id
_entity.type
_entity.pdbx_description
1 polymer ?
#
loop_
_entity_poly.entity_id
_entity_poly.type
_entity_poly.pdbx_seq_one_letter_code
_entity_poly.pdbx_strand_id
1 'polypeptide(L)'
;MTDRAGELKAAAEAIAPAALQAAKHAIAASCGEHIRWAALFSCRLESLPDEKLHQFARAFALTLLGHLPTRPGTCPFCIQYGRDRSCTGCGYATTHGRCDEDDSAFSLFIEAFQELGRAVYQDMERSKCSSDDARRQLLDSIRASCEATRKLQEELSVADASQLMEIKADYIMDMIGFIPIAILSHEVSERCKKVAETLYNYW
;
A
#
# COMPACT_ATOMS: atom_id res chain seq x y z
N MET A 1 13.19 16.48 25.64
CA MET A 1 12.96 15.81 24.35
C MET A 1 13.01 14.32 24.63
N THR A 2 11.86 13.65 24.66
CA THR A 2 11.78 12.19 24.76
C THR A 2 12.42 11.57 23.53
N ASP A 3 13.21 10.52 23.73
CA ASP A 3 13.85 9.75 22.66
C ASP A 3 12.80 8.90 21.95
N ARG A 4 12.03 9.54 21.05
CA ARG A 4 10.95 8.89 20.30
C ARG A 4 11.43 7.68 19.50
N ALA A 5 12.67 7.72 18.99
CA ALA A 5 13.26 6.61 18.26
C ALA A 5 13.55 5.43 19.20
N GLY A 6 14.10 5.70 20.40
CA GLY A 6 14.28 4.70 21.44
C GLY A 6 12.97 4.07 21.92
N GLU A 7 11.92 4.88 22.10
CA GLU A 7 10.58 4.41 22.50
C GLU A 7 9.95 3.51 21.43
N LEU A 8 10.04 3.89 20.14
CA LEU A 8 9.54 3.09 19.04
C LEU A 8 10.26 1.76 18.91
N LYS A 9 11.58 1.77 19.03
CA LYS A 9 12.41 0.56 19.02
C LYS A 9 12.03 -0.39 20.14
N ALA A 10 11.93 0.11 21.37
CA ALA A 10 11.52 -0.70 22.53
C ALA A 10 10.12 -1.29 22.34
N ALA A 11 9.20 -0.52 21.74
CA ALA A 11 7.86 -1.02 21.45
C ALA A 11 7.84 -2.12 20.37
N ALA A 12 8.68 -2.00 19.33
CA ALA A 12 8.84 -3.03 18.32
C ALA A 12 9.43 -4.31 18.92
N GLU A 13 10.45 -4.19 19.78
CA GLU A 13 11.05 -5.32 20.52
C GLU A 13 10.06 -6.03 21.46
N ALA A 14 9.06 -5.29 21.98
CA ALA A 14 8.00 -5.82 22.83
C ALA A 14 6.87 -6.54 22.07
N ILE A 15 6.91 -6.59 20.73
CA ILE A 15 5.93 -7.34 19.94
C ILE A 15 6.13 -8.84 20.14
N ALA A 16 5.05 -9.51 20.56
CA ALA A 16 5.00 -10.94 20.72
C ALA A 16 5.20 -11.65 19.37
N PRO A 17 5.98 -12.74 19.31
CA PRO A 17 6.22 -13.49 18.07
C PRO A 17 4.93 -13.91 17.35
N ALA A 18 3.88 -14.25 18.08
CA ALA A 18 2.59 -14.63 17.51
C ALA A 18 1.90 -13.47 16.77
N ALA A 19 1.97 -12.24 17.30
CA ALA A 19 1.40 -11.06 16.67
C ALA A 19 2.19 -10.67 15.41
N LEU A 20 3.52 -10.73 15.49
CA LEU A 20 4.40 -10.53 14.34
C LEU A 20 4.11 -11.55 13.24
N GLN A 21 4.04 -12.84 13.58
CA GLN A 21 3.77 -13.90 12.61
C GLN A 21 2.39 -13.75 11.96
N ALA A 22 1.38 -13.36 12.73
CA ALA A 22 0.04 -13.10 12.20
C ALA A 22 0.04 -11.94 11.19
N ALA A 23 0.75 -10.84 11.48
CA ALA A 23 0.90 -9.72 10.55
C ALA A 23 1.60 -10.16 9.25
N LYS A 24 2.72 -10.89 9.37
CA LYS A 24 3.46 -11.43 8.22
C LYS A 24 2.60 -12.34 7.35
N HIS A 25 1.84 -13.25 7.96
CA HIS A 25 0.93 -14.13 7.23
C HIS A 25 -0.17 -13.36 6.49
N ALA A 26 -0.76 -12.33 7.12
CA ALA A 26 -1.78 -11.51 6.49
C ALA A 26 -1.21 -10.75 5.28
N ILE A 27 0.00 -10.18 5.40
CA ILE A 27 0.68 -9.50 4.28
C ILE A 27 1.01 -10.51 3.17
N ALA A 28 1.59 -11.67 3.51
CA ALA A 28 1.95 -12.70 2.54
C ALA A 28 0.73 -13.22 1.76
N ALA A 29 -0.43 -13.35 2.42
CA ALA A 29 -1.69 -13.71 1.77
C ALA A 29 -2.11 -12.65 0.74
N SER A 30 -2.07 -11.36 1.09
CA SER A 30 -2.34 -10.26 0.15
C SER A 30 -1.35 -10.23 -1.02
N CYS A 31 -0.05 -10.47 -0.78
CA CYS A 31 0.95 -10.59 -1.84
C CYS A 31 0.61 -11.72 -2.82
N GLY A 32 0.20 -12.88 -2.28
CA GLY A 32 -0.20 -14.03 -3.10
C GLY A 32 -1.41 -13.74 -3.98
N GLU A 33 -2.40 -12.98 -3.49
CA GLU A 33 -3.53 -12.51 -4.30
C GLU A 33 -3.10 -11.50 -5.36
N HIS A 34 -2.27 -10.53 -5.02
CA HIS A 34 -1.78 -9.53 -5.98
C HIS A 34 -1.04 -10.18 -7.15
N ILE A 35 -0.14 -11.14 -6.88
CA ILE A 35 0.59 -11.88 -7.93
C ILE A 35 -0.38 -12.59 -8.88
N ARG A 36 -1.45 -13.22 -8.35
CA ARG A 36 -2.48 -13.86 -9.18
C ARG A 36 -3.20 -12.86 -10.07
N TRP A 37 -3.61 -11.73 -9.50
CA TRP A 37 -4.28 -10.68 -10.26
C TRP A 37 -3.37 -10.07 -11.32
N ALA A 38 -2.12 -9.77 -10.99
CA ALA A 38 -1.16 -9.21 -11.91
C ALA A 38 -0.87 -10.14 -13.10
N ALA A 39 -0.81 -11.46 -12.87
CA ALA A 39 -0.75 -12.45 -13.95
C ALA A 39 -2.00 -12.38 -14.86
N LEU A 40 -3.20 -12.29 -14.27
CA LEU A 40 -4.45 -12.15 -15.04
C LEU A 40 -4.49 -10.84 -15.84
N PHE A 41 -4.05 -9.72 -15.26
CA PHE A 41 -3.93 -8.45 -15.98
C PHE A 41 -2.93 -8.59 -17.14
N SER A 42 -1.75 -9.16 -16.91
CA SER A 42 -0.75 -9.36 -17.96
C SER A 42 -1.32 -10.12 -19.17
N CYS A 43 -2.01 -11.25 -18.95
CA CYS A 43 -2.62 -12.02 -20.03
C CYS A 43 -3.74 -11.26 -20.75
N ARG A 44 -4.56 -10.51 -20.01
CA ARG A 44 -5.69 -9.77 -20.61
C ARG A 44 -5.24 -8.56 -21.42
N LEU A 45 -4.12 -7.94 -21.06
CA LEU A 45 -3.61 -6.76 -21.76
C LEU A 45 -3.27 -7.04 -23.23
N GLU A 46 -2.84 -8.26 -23.56
CA GLU A 46 -2.44 -8.67 -24.91
C GLU A 46 -3.59 -8.61 -25.93
N SER A 47 -4.82 -8.88 -25.50
CA SER A 47 -6.00 -8.95 -26.37
C SER A 47 -7.03 -7.82 -26.10
N LEU A 48 -6.73 -6.93 -25.16
CA LEU A 48 -7.60 -5.83 -24.79
C LEU A 48 -7.76 -4.87 -25.99
N PRO A 49 -8.96 -4.37 -26.33
CA PRO A 49 -9.12 -3.28 -27.30
C PRO A 49 -8.56 -1.94 -26.80
N ASP A 50 -8.08 -1.08 -27.70
CA ASP A 50 -7.45 0.20 -27.36
C ASP A 50 -8.38 1.12 -26.54
N GLU A 51 -9.66 1.16 -26.92
CA GLU A 51 -10.68 1.97 -26.25
C GLU A 51 -10.95 1.53 -24.80
N LYS A 52 -10.45 0.37 -24.38
CA LYS A 52 -10.58 -0.17 -23.03
C LYS A 52 -9.34 0.05 -22.16
N LEU A 53 -8.25 0.60 -22.69
CA LEU A 53 -6.99 0.77 -21.95
C LEU A 53 -7.14 1.62 -20.69
N HIS A 54 -7.92 2.70 -20.75
CA HIS A 54 -8.18 3.54 -19.56
C HIS A 54 -8.99 2.80 -18.49
N GLN A 55 -10.09 2.14 -18.88
CA GLN A 55 -10.89 1.32 -17.97
C GLN A 55 -10.04 0.22 -17.32
N PHE A 56 -9.14 -0.39 -18.09
CA PHE A 56 -8.22 -1.41 -17.64
C PHE A 56 -7.18 -0.87 -16.65
N ALA A 57 -6.62 0.31 -16.93
CA ALA A 57 -5.70 1.00 -16.01
C ALA A 57 -6.34 1.29 -14.66
N ARG A 58 -7.60 1.74 -14.65
CA ARG A 58 -8.38 1.94 -13.41
C ARG A 58 -8.60 0.64 -12.66
N ALA A 59 -8.99 -0.42 -13.36
CA ALA A 59 -9.18 -1.73 -12.74
C ALA A 59 -7.89 -2.25 -12.11
N PHE A 60 -6.76 -2.15 -12.82
CA PHE A 60 -5.45 -2.53 -12.32
C PHE A 60 -5.08 -1.71 -11.06
N ALA A 61 -5.18 -0.38 -11.12
CA ALA A 61 -4.85 0.49 -10.00
C ALA A 61 -5.72 0.21 -8.75
N LEU A 62 -7.03 0.01 -8.93
CA LEU A 62 -7.92 -0.33 -7.81
C LEU A 62 -7.60 -1.72 -7.22
N THR A 63 -7.27 -2.70 -8.06
CA THR A 63 -6.85 -4.03 -7.58
C THR A 63 -5.53 -3.94 -6.81
N LEU A 64 -4.55 -3.21 -7.34
CA LEU A 64 -3.28 -2.93 -6.66
C LEU A 64 -3.52 -2.31 -5.29
N LEU A 65 -4.29 -1.22 -5.21
CA LEU A 65 -4.62 -0.54 -3.95
C LEU A 65 -5.35 -1.47 -2.98
N GLY A 66 -6.28 -2.29 -3.48
CA GLY A 66 -7.06 -3.22 -2.66
C GLY A 66 -6.24 -4.31 -1.96
N HIS A 67 -5.05 -4.64 -2.49
CA HIS A 67 -4.16 -5.65 -1.93
C HIS A 67 -3.00 -5.07 -1.11
N LEU A 68 -2.92 -3.74 -0.96
CA LEU A 68 -1.90 -3.14 -0.11
C LEU A 68 -2.15 -3.42 1.39
N PRO A 69 -1.09 -3.59 2.20
CA PRO A 69 -1.22 -3.96 3.60
C PRO A 69 -1.62 -2.76 4.49
N THR A 70 -2.64 -1.98 4.14
CA THR A 70 -3.02 -0.75 4.87
C THR A 70 -3.96 -0.97 6.05
N ARG A 71 -4.36 -2.22 6.33
CA ARG A 71 -5.37 -2.55 7.34
C ARG A 71 -4.77 -2.89 8.71
N PRO A 72 -5.54 -2.76 9.81
CA PRO A 72 -5.07 -3.17 11.14
C PRO A 72 -4.59 -4.64 11.22
N GLY A 73 -5.18 -5.54 10.43
CA GLY A 73 -4.80 -6.96 10.36
C GLY A 73 -3.41 -7.23 9.77
N THR A 74 -2.71 -6.22 9.24
CA THR A 74 -1.33 -6.31 8.75
C THR A 74 -0.37 -5.44 9.60
N CYS A 75 -0.81 -5.01 10.78
CA CYS A 75 0.00 -4.25 11.74
C CYS A 75 0.21 -5.08 13.00
N PRO A 76 1.46 -5.47 13.35
CA PRO A 76 1.71 -6.28 14.54
C PRO A 76 1.25 -5.60 15.83
N PHE A 77 1.37 -4.26 15.90
CA PHE A 77 0.89 -3.47 17.03
C PHE A 77 -0.64 -3.55 17.18
N CYS A 78 -1.40 -3.41 16.08
CA CYS A 78 -2.85 -3.52 16.13
C CYS A 78 -3.30 -4.95 16.47
N ILE A 79 -2.62 -5.97 15.96
CA ILE A 79 -2.93 -7.37 16.29
C ILE A 79 -2.71 -7.65 17.78
N GLN A 80 -1.65 -7.10 18.37
CA GLN A 80 -1.32 -7.31 19.78
C GLN A 80 -2.20 -6.48 20.73
N TYR A 81 -2.43 -5.21 20.41
CA TYR A 81 -2.98 -4.22 21.36
C TYR A 81 -4.36 -3.66 20.97
N GLY A 82 -4.85 -3.95 19.76
CA GLY A 82 -6.06 -3.36 19.18
C GLY A 82 -7.37 -4.10 19.46
N ARG A 83 -7.48 -4.82 20.58
CA ARG A 83 -8.77 -5.46 20.95
C ARG A 83 -9.85 -4.37 21.12
N ASP A 84 -11.01 -4.60 20.50
CA ASP A 84 -12.23 -3.78 20.58
C ASP A 84 -12.21 -2.40 19.92
N ARG A 85 -11.42 -2.21 18.85
CA ARG A 85 -11.35 -0.97 18.03
C ARG A 85 -10.86 0.28 18.76
N SER A 86 -10.60 0.20 20.06
CA SER A 86 -9.93 1.26 20.82
C SER A 86 -8.45 0.90 20.91
N CYS A 87 -7.58 1.73 20.31
CA CYS A 87 -6.16 1.62 20.55
C CYS A 87 -5.91 1.93 22.03
N THR A 88 -5.50 0.94 22.81
CA THR A 88 -5.16 1.09 24.25
C THR A 88 -3.82 1.82 24.48
N GLY A 89 -3.25 2.42 23.43
CA GLY A 89 -1.94 3.06 23.44
C GLY A 89 -0.82 2.07 23.13
N CYS A 90 -0.79 1.54 21.90
CA CYS A 90 0.37 0.77 21.43
C CYS A 90 1.58 1.68 21.23
N GLY A 91 2.80 1.13 21.18
CA GLY A 91 3.98 1.98 21.04
C GLY A 91 4.09 2.74 19.70
N TYR A 92 3.37 2.30 18.66
CA TYR A 92 3.14 3.11 17.46
C TYR A 92 2.32 4.37 17.80
N ALA A 93 1.25 4.22 18.58
CA ALA A 93 0.38 5.33 18.95
C ALA A 93 1.08 6.35 19.86
N THR A 94 2.02 5.91 20.70
CA THR A 94 2.84 6.80 21.54
C THR A 94 3.68 7.76 20.71
N THR A 95 4.16 7.34 19.54
CA THR A 95 5.07 8.12 18.70
C THR A 95 4.38 8.82 17.53
N HIS A 96 3.26 8.29 17.05
CA HIS A 96 2.57 8.74 15.82
C HIS A 96 1.09 9.13 16.02
N GLY A 97 0.59 9.11 17.26
CA GLY A 97 -0.83 9.33 17.59
C GLY A 97 -1.68 8.07 17.43
N ARG A 98 -2.83 8.00 18.10
CA ARG A 98 -3.68 6.80 18.04
C ARG A 98 -4.32 6.68 16.66
N CYS A 99 -4.34 5.47 16.10
CA CYS A 99 -4.89 5.20 14.77
C CYS A 99 -6.38 5.55 14.59
N ASP A 100 -7.10 5.85 15.67
CA ASP A 100 -8.49 6.31 15.65
C ASP A 100 -8.64 7.82 15.95
N GLU A 101 -7.54 8.56 16.09
CA GLU A 101 -7.51 10.02 16.16
C GLU A 101 -7.36 10.62 14.76
N ASP A 102 -8.13 11.66 14.45
CA ASP A 102 -8.23 12.25 13.11
C ASP A 102 -6.91 12.84 12.60
N ASP A 103 -6.01 13.26 13.50
CA ASP A 103 -4.73 13.90 13.20
C ASP A 103 -3.52 12.97 13.34
N SER A 104 -3.74 11.68 13.62
CA SER A 104 -2.64 10.70 13.68
C SER A 104 -2.02 10.47 12.31
N ALA A 105 -0.74 10.09 12.28
CA ALA A 105 -0.05 9.81 11.02
C ALA A 105 -0.76 8.73 10.19
N PHE A 106 -1.30 7.71 10.85
CA PHE A 106 -2.07 6.65 10.21
C PHE A 106 -3.40 7.18 9.62
N SER A 107 -4.14 8.01 10.35
CA SER A 107 -5.42 8.56 9.89
C SER A 107 -5.22 9.46 8.66
N LEU A 108 -4.22 10.34 8.69
CA LEU A 108 -3.87 11.18 7.55
C LEU A 108 -3.47 10.35 6.32
N PHE A 109 -2.68 9.30 6.52
CA PHE A 109 -2.31 8.37 5.46
C PHE A 109 -3.52 7.63 4.89
N ILE A 110 -4.38 7.04 5.73
CA ILE A 110 -5.50 6.23 5.25
C ILE A 110 -6.57 7.10 4.57
N GLU A 111 -6.76 8.34 5.01
CA GLU A 111 -7.63 9.31 4.33
C GLU A 111 -7.10 9.63 2.92
N ALA A 112 -5.81 9.99 2.81
CA ALA A 112 -5.18 10.23 1.51
C ALA A 112 -5.28 8.99 0.60
N PHE A 113 -5.08 7.80 1.16
CA PHE A 113 -5.17 6.52 0.46
C PHE A 113 -6.59 6.24 -0.07
N GLN A 114 -7.61 6.51 0.74
CA GLN A 114 -9.02 6.35 0.34
C GLN A 114 -9.41 7.35 -0.74
N GLU A 115 -8.96 8.60 -0.63
CA GLU A 115 -9.21 9.62 -1.65
C GLU A 115 -8.49 9.32 -2.98
N LEU A 116 -7.31 8.71 -2.95
CA LEU A 116 -6.68 8.15 -4.16
C LEU A 116 -7.55 7.05 -4.79
N GLY A 117 -8.04 6.10 -3.99
CA GLY A 117 -8.95 5.06 -4.49
C GLY A 117 -10.22 5.65 -5.10
N ARG A 118 -10.79 6.70 -4.49
CA ARG A 118 -11.95 7.44 -5.01
C ARG A 118 -11.63 8.11 -6.35
N ALA A 119 -10.50 8.81 -6.45
CA ALA A 119 -10.08 9.48 -7.67
C ALA A 119 -9.92 8.49 -8.83
N VAL A 120 -9.26 7.35 -8.60
CA VAL A 120 -9.13 6.29 -9.62
C VAL A 120 -10.51 5.72 -10.00
N TYR A 121 -11.38 5.51 -9.03
CA TYR A 121 -12.74 5.00 -9.28
C TYR A 121 -13.60 6.00 -10.07
N GLN A 122 -13.41 7.30 -9.88
CA GLN A 122 -14.20 8.35 -10.55
C GLN A 122 -13.55 8.87 -11.83
N ASP A 123 -12.33 8.45 -12.14
CA ASP A 123 -11.63 8.87 -13.35
C ASP A 123 -12.39 8.41 -14.60
N MET A 124 -12.82 9.38 -15.40
CA MET A 124 -13.47 9.20 -16.69
C MET A 124 -12.75 9.97 -17.80
N GLU A 125 -11.57 10.54 -17.51
CA GLU A 125 -10.78 11.27 -18.51
C GLU A 125 -10.27 10.31 -19.60
N ARG A 126 -10.18 10.80 -20.84
CA ARG A 126 -9.55 10.02 -21.89
C ARG A 126 -8.04 10.03 -21.70
N SER A 127 -7.40 8.90 -21.98
CA SER A 127 -5.94 8.78 -22.02
C SER A 127 -5.33 9.88 -22.88
N LYS A 128 -4.28 10.52 -22.36
CA LYS A 128 -3.53 11.58 -23.05
C LYS A 128 -2.37 11.02 -23.88
N CYS A 129 -2.02 9.75 -23.70
CA CYS A 129 -0.95 9.07 -24.43
C CYS A 129 -1.50 8.15 -25.54
N SER A 130 -0.61 7.75 -26.46
CA SER A 130 -0.93 6.79 -27.52
C SER A 130 -1.31 5.43 -26.94
N SER A 131 -2.10 4.63 -27.69
CA SER A 131 -2.46 3.27 -27.27
C SER A 131 -1.24 2.38 -27.02
N ASP A 132 -0.22 2.48 -27.88
CA ASP A 132 1.01 1.70 -27.76
C ASP A 132 1.78 2.08 -26.49
N ASP A 133 1.88 3.37 -26.18
CA ASP A 133 2.51 3.85 -24.95
C ASP A 133 1.71 3.44 -23.71
N ALA A 134 0.37 3.51 -23.76
CA ALA A 134 -0.49 3.07 -22.67
C ALA A 134 -0.31 1.58 -22.37
N ARG A 135 -0.25 0.74 -23.41
CA ARG A 135 0.00 -0.71 -23.26
C ARG A 135 1.37 -0.98 -22.65
N ARG A 136 2.42 -0.34 -23.16
CA ARG A 136 3.78 -0.49 -22.63
C ARG A 136 3.84 -0.10 -21.16
N GLN A 137 3.27 1.04 -20.79
CA GLN A 137 3.26 1.51 -19.40
C GLN A 137 2.45 0.60 -18.47
N LEU A 138 1.31 0.07 -18.92
CA LEU A 138 0.56 -0.92 -18.15
C LEU A 138 1.35 -2.19 -17.92
N LEU A 139 2.02 -2.70 -18.97
CA LEU A 139 2.84 -3.89 -18.88
C LEU A 139 4.01 -3.70 -17.89
N ASP A 140 4.68 -2.55 -17.97
CA ASP A 140 5.79 -2.19 -17.08
C ASP A 140 5.30 -2.06 -15.63
N SER A 141 4.15 -1.41 -15.41
CA SER A 141 3.53 -1.26 -14.09
C SER A 141 3.14 -2.62 -13.48
N ILE A 142 2.54 -3.51 -14.28
CA ILE A 142 2.17 -4.86 -13.85
C ILE A 142 3.42 -5.65 -13.44
N ARG A 143 4.48 -5.60 -14.26
CA ARG A 143 5.75 -6.30 -14.00
C ARG A 143 6.45 -5.77 -12.76
N ALA A 144 6.59 -4.46 -12.64
CA ALA A 144 7.23 -3.81 -11.49
C ALA A 144 6.47 -4.11 -10.20
N SER A 145 5.13 -4.04 -10.22
CA SER A 145 4.32 -4.40 -9.05
C SER A 145 4.49 -5.88 -8.64
N CYS A 146 4.62 -6.80 -9.61
CA CYS A 146 4.93 -8.20 -9.31
C CYS A 146 6.31 -8.37 -8.68
N GLU A 147 7.32 -7.68 -9.19
CA GLU A 147 8.68 -7.74 -8.68
C GLU A 147 8.78 -7.22 -7.25
N ALA A 148 8.22 -6.03 -6.97
CA ALA A 148 8.15 -5.47 -5.63
C ALA A 148 7.40 -6.40 -4.66
N THR A 149 6.33 -7.05 -5.12
CA THR A 149 5.56 -8.01 -4.29
C THR A 149 6.39 -9.24 -3.93
N ARG A 150 7.19 -9.77 -4.86
CA ARG A 150 8.09 -10.90 -4.57
C ARG A 150 9.20 -10.51 -3.61
N LYS A 151 9.81 -9.34 -3.82
CA LYS A 151 10.83 -8.79 -2.91
C LYS A 151 10.28 -8.67 -1.48
N LEU A 152 9.09 -8.09 -1.32
CA LEU A 152 8.42 -8.02 -0.02
C LEU A 152 8.26 -9.42 0.60
N GLN A 153 7.80 -10.43 -0.17
CA GLN A 153 7.63 -11.78 0.35
C GLN A 153 8.93 -12.41 0.87
N GLU A 154 10.06 -12.15 0.22
CA GLU A 154 11.38 -12.61 0.65
C GLU A 154 11.79 -11.94 1.97
N GLU A 155 11.64 -10.61 2.05
CA GLU A 155 12.01 -9.80 3.21
C GLU A 155 11.13 -10.08 4.44
N LEU A 156 9.84 -10.40 4.25
CA LEU A 156 8.92 -10.76 5.33
C LEU A 156 9.43 -11.91 6.20
N SER A 157 10.14 -12.87 5.62
CA SER A 157 10.56 -14.09 6.33
C SER A 157 11.51 -13.78 7.50
N VAL A 158 12.40 -12.80 7.32
CA VAL A 158 13.46 -12.46 8.29
C VAL A 158 13.18 -11.18 9.09
N ALA A 159 12.23 -10.35 8.67
CA ALA A 159 11.95 -9.07 9.30
C ALA A 159 11.52 -9.20 10.77
N ASP A 160 12.13 -8.44 11.68
CA ASP A 160 11.55 -8.18 12.99
C ASP A 160 10.35 -7.21 12.90
N ALA A 161 9.76 -6.82 14.04
CA ALA A 161 8.60 -5.93 14.03
C ALA A 161 8.90 -4.50 13.54
N SER A 162 10.12 -4.00 13.75
CA SER A 162 10.54 -2.67 13.25
C SER A 162 10.74 -2.75 11.75
N GLN A 163 11.56 -3.69 11.31
CA GLN A 163 11.85 -3.93 9.89
C GLN A 163 10.57 -4.23 9.10
N LEU A 164 9.62 -4.96 9.69
CA LEU A 164 8.34 -5.23 9.05
C LEU A 164 7.59 -3.93 8.70
N MET A 165 7.61 -2.94 9.58
CA MET A 165 6.91 -1.67 9.35
C MET A 165 7.64 -0.80 8.32
N GLU A 166 8.98 -0.80 8.33
CA GLU A 166 9.83 -0.12 7.33
C GLU A 166 9.58 -0.69 5.94
N ILE A 167 9.79 -1.99 5.76
CA ILE A 167 9.62 -2.69 4.47
C ILE A 167 8.17 -2.55 3.97
N LYS A 168 7.20 -2.55 4.89
CA LYS A 168 5.78 -2.32 4.56
C LYS A 168 5.54 -0.91 4.03
N ALA A 169 6.13 0.11 4.63
CA ALA A 169 6.00 1.50 4.17
C ALA A 169 6.64 1.67 2.79
N ASP A 170 7.85 1.15 2.61
CA ASP A 170 8.57 1.16 1.34
C ASP A 170 7.78 0.46 0.23
N TYR A 171 7.24 -0.72 0.51
CA TYR A 171 6.41 -1.45 -0.44
C TYR A 171 5.14 -0.68 -0.83
N ILE A 172 4.46 -0.02 0.13
CA ILE A 172 3.30 0.82 -0.20
C ILE A 172 3.75 1.96 -1.13
N MET A 173 4.86 2.63 -0.83
CA MET A 173 5.39 3.73 -1.64
C MET A 173 5.68 3.29 -3.08
N ASP A 174 6.40 2.18 -3.26
CA ASP A 174 6.71 1.60 -4.56
C ASP A 174 5.43 1.32 -5.36
N MET A 175 4.45 0.71 -4.71
CA MET A 175 3.19 0.33 -5.35
C MET A 175 2.35 1.53 -5.77
N ILE A 176 2.35 2.63 -5.00
CA ILE A 176 1.75 3.90 -5.43
C ILE A 176 2.48 4.46 -6.66
N GLY A 177 3.82 4.31 -6.71
CA GLY A 177 4.65 4.68 -7.86
C GLY A 177 4.33 3.90 -9.14
N PHE A 178 3.79 2.68 -9.03
CA PHE A 178 3.39 1.85 -10.18
C PHE A 178 1.96 2.11 -10.66
N ILE A 179 1.25 3.09 -10.10
CA ILE A 179 -0.04 3.51 -10.66
C ILE A 179 0.23 4.18 -12.02
N PRO A 180 -0.45 3.78 -13.11
CA PRO A 180 -0.16 4.25 -14.47
C PRO A 180 -0.71 5.67 -14.71
N ILE A 181 -0.14 6.66 -14.03
CA ILE A 181 -0.61 8.06 -14.01
C ILE A 181 -0.53 8.77 -15.36
N ALA A 182 0.23 8.26 -16.33
CA ALA A 182 0.22 8.83 -17.69
C ALA A 182 -1.06 8.48 -18.48
N ILE A 183 -1.76 7.42 -18.06
CA ILE A 183 -3.03 6.99 -18.65
C ILE A 183 -4.20 7.61 -17.87
N LEU A 184 -4.04 7.75 -16.55
CA LEU A 184 -5.05 8.30 -15.65
C LEU A 184 -5.01 9.84 -15.60
N SER A 185 -6.00 10.44 -14.95
CA SER A 185 -6.14 11.89 -14.85
C SER A 185 -5.03 12.55 -14.01
N HIS A 186 -4.88 13.86 -14.18
CA HIS A 186 -3.97 14.66 -13.34
C HIS A 186 -4.37 14.59 -11.86
N GLU A 187 -5.67 14.51 -11.57
CA GLU A 187 -6.14 14.35 -10.19
C GLU A 187 -5.57 13.10 -9.54
N VAL A 188 -5.54 11.96 -10.24
CA VAL A 188 -4.92 10.73 -9.71
C VAL A 188 -3.44 10.96 -9.39
N SER A 189 -2.70 11.66 -10.25
CA SER A 189 -1.29 11.99 -10.00
C SER A 189 -1.10 12.82 -8.73
N GLU A 190 -1.94 13.85 -8.52
CA GLU A 190 -1.89 14.67 -7.31
C GLU A 190 -2.24 13.86 -6.04
N ARG A 191 -3.21 12.94 -6.14
CA ARG A 191 -3.54 12.04 -5.03
C ARG A 191 -2.40 11.06 -4.72
N CYS A 192 -1.69 10.54 -5.73
CA CYS A 192 -0.49 9.72 -5.49
C CYS A 192 0.58 10.49 -4.72
N LYS A 193 0.84 11.76 -5.10
CA LYS A 193 1.78 12.63 -4.36
C LYS A 193 1.32 12.83 -2.92
N LYS A 194 0.02 13.05 -2.71
CA LYS A 194 -0.51 13.26 -1.36
C LYS A 194 -0.34 12.02 -0.47
N VAL A 195 -0.58 10.83 -1.02
CA VAL A 195 -0.31 9.57 -0.31
C VAL A 195 1.18 9.48 0.06
N ALA A 196 2.09 9.75 -0.88
CA ALA A 196 3.53 9.72 -0.62
C ALA A 196 3.96 10.69 0.50
N GLU A 197 3.43 11.93 0.49
CA GLU A 197 3.68 12.90 1.56
C GLU A 197 3.23 12.40 2.94
N THR A 198 2.03 11.82 3.02
CA THR A 198 1.49 11.32 4.30
C THR A 198 2.20 10.06 4.77
N LEU A 199 2.62 9.19 3.84
CA LEU A 199 3.34 7.96 4.13
C LEU A 199 4.75 8.22 4.67
N TYR A 200 5.37 9.36 4.35
CA TYR A 200 6.66 9.75 4.94
C TYR A 200 6.63 9.85 6.47
N ASN A 201 5.47 10.19 7.05
CA ASN A 201 5.31 10.26 8.50
C ASN A 201 4.69 8.99 9.10
N TYR A 202 4.44 7.96 8.29
CA TYR A 202 3.75 6.75 8.74
C TYR A 202 4.63 5.86 9.63
N TRP A 203 5.93 5.81 9.40
CA TRP A 203 6.91 5.04 10.17
C TRP A 203 8.27 5.73 10.10
#